data_AF-A0A933N128-F1
#
_entry.id   AF-A0A933N128-F1
#
_cell.length_a   1.000
_cell.length_b   1.000
_cell.length_c   1.000
_cell.angle_alpha   90.00
_cell.angle_beta   90.00
_cell.angle_gamma   90.00
#
_symmetry.space_group_name_H-M   'P 1'
#
loop_
_entity.id
_entity.type
_entity.pdbx_description
1 polymer ?
#
loop_
_entity_poly.entity_id
_entity_poly.type
_entity_poly.pdbx_seq_one_letter_code
_entity_poly.pdbx_strand_id
1 'polypeptide(L)'
;MRVKELFTNDKPHFIATAALVVFAAALPFSVTLIQGGLFLFIAASLLARGKEGTLSLVPAQIKANPLFLPWLAYLAAGALAAAFGVSPARSAAILNSDLLTAVSFFGLCLFIKPEARDIALKAYLAAIAIAGVIGIYQALNGLAHGLDIRAHAFAHPVRFGEIMVISLALALSRLSAPEALTPRVKKFFYAAILFITSAIVLSQTRGAYLGTALVFAVLLAIRRPSKRVVMSLMAAVAALGLGLSMLNPALRYKLGSIFKGVNSAVSATAKAPDQSIDTRLTLWKIGVKMIKDRPLLGAGPANVKTLFPVYCEKPYPENTVWGSLHNLYIHQTAERGLVGLAALLTLFGAMFITALRNFRVAPFRFTLWALAIMPSWFLMNATEITFQHVHTSYAVLLALAVSVAAAKE
;
A
#
# COMPACT_ATOMS: atom_id res chain seq x y z
N MET A 1 -8.68 18.05 -26.57
CA MET A 1 -8.41 16.88 -27.43
C MET A 1 -9.48 15.83 -27.16
N ARG A 2 -10.29 15.47 -28.15
CA ARG A 2 -11.44 14.56 -27.95
C ARG A 2 -10.92 13.14 -27.86
N VAL A 3 -11.48 12.31 -26.98
CA VAL A 3 -11.11 10.88 -26.78
C VAL A 3 -11.02 10.11 -28.11
N LYS A 4 -11.78 10.52 -29.13
CA LYS A 4 -11.72 10.01 -30.52
C LYS A 4 -10.37 10.18 -31.24
N GLU A 5 -9.61 11.25 -30.98
CA GLU A 5 -8.33 11.54 -31.65
C GLU A 5 -7.19 10.64 -31.16
N LEU A 6 -7.28 10.11 -29.94
CA LEU A 6 -6.35 9.09 -29.42
C LEU A 6 -6.47 7.75 -30.18
N PHE A 7 -7.60 7.47 -30.84
CA PHE A 7 -7.86 6.17 -31.47
C PHE A 7 -7.26 5.99 -32.86
N THR A 8 -6.92 7.06 -33.59
CA THR A 8 -6.72 6.95 -35.04
C THR A 8 -5.26 6.98 -35.50
N ASN A 9 -4.33 7.62 -34.78
CA ASN A 9 -2.98 7.87 -35.34
C ASN A 9 -1.76 7.44 -34.48
N ASP A 10 -1.89 7.16 -33.18
CA ASP A 10 -0.75 6.76 -32.33
C ASP A 10 -1.02 5.49 -31.51
N LYS A 11 -0.80 4.33 -32.15
CA LYS A 11 -0.98 3.01 -31.54
C LYS A 11 -0.18 2.85 -30.22
N PRO A 12 1.12 3.21 -30.13
CA PRO A 12 1.86 3.14 -28.87
C PRO A 12 1.26 3.94 -27.73
N HIS A 13 0.86 5.21 -27.93
CA HIS A 13 0.25 6.02 -26.86
C HIS A 13 -1.11 5.48 -26.43
N PHE A 14 -1.89 4.93 -27.37
CA PHE A 14 -3.14 4.25 -27.05
C PHE A 14 -2.91 3.02 -26.18
N ILE A 15 -1.99 2.13 -26.58
CA ILE A 15 -1.67 0.90 -25.83
C ILE A 15 -1.14 1.26 -24.44
N ALA A 16 -0.27 2.26 -24.32
CA ALA A 16 0.21 2.73 -23.02
C ALA A 16 -0.95 3.19 -22.14
N THR A 17 -1.86 4.02 -22.66
CA THR A 17 -3.02 4.50 -21.89
C THR A 17 -3.92 3.35 -21.44
N ALA A 18 -4.25 2.42 -22.34
CA ALA A 18 -5.06 1.25 -22.01
C ALA A 18 -4.38 0.36 -20.95
N ALA A 19 -3.08 0.13 -21.09
CA ALA A 19 -2.29 -0.66 -20.15
C ALA A 19 -2.21 -0.02 -18.76
N LEU A 20 -2.06 1.31 -18.69
CA LEU A 20 -2.11 2.05 -17.42
C LEU A 20 -3.48 1.94 -16.74
N VAL A 21 -4.56 1.98 -17.53
CA VAL A 21 -5.93 1.79 -17.03
C VAL A 21 -6.13 0.37 -16.50
N VAL A 22 -5.65 -0.66 -17.21
CA VAL A 22 -5.68 -2.06 -16.75
C VAL A 22 -4.89 -2.23 -15.45
N PHE A 23 -3.67 -1.70 -15.40
CA PHE A 23 -2.85 -1.69 -14.19
C PHE A 23 -3.60 -1.08 -13.00
N ALA A 24 -4.16 0.12 -13.19
CA ALA A 24 -4.85 0.86 -12.13
C ALA A 24 -6.14 0.15 -11.68
N ALA A 25 -6.91 -0.42 -12.61
CA ALA A 25 -8.12 -1.19 -12.29
C ALA A 25 -7.81 -2.55 -11.63
N ALA A 26 -6.64 -3.15 -11.91
CA ALA A 26 -6.24 -4.43 -11.36
C ALA A 26 -5.70 -4.36 -9.92
N LEU A 27 -5.34 -3.16 -9.44
CA LEU A 27 -4.75 -2.94 -8.12
C LEU A 27 -5.46 -3.68 -6.96
N PRO A 28 -6.80 -3.70 -6.83
CA PRO A 28 -7.46 -4.45 -5.76
C PRO A 28 -7.68 -5.94 -6.03
N PHE A 29 -7.36 -6.45 -7.24
CA PHE A 29 -7.83 -7.76 -7.69
C PHE A 29 -6.72 -8.78 -7.98
N SER A 30 -5.68 -8.41 -8.74
CA SER A 30 -4.78 -9.42 -9.32
C SER A 30 -3.34 -8.92 -9.49
N VAL A 31 -2.40 -9.61 -8.85
CA VAL A 31 -0.95 -9.38 -9.01
C VAL A 31 -0.52 -9.53 -10.47
N THR A 32 -1.00 -10.56 -11.16
CA THR A 32 -0.66 -10.84 -12.55
C THR A 32 -1.10 -9.71 -13.47
N LEU A 33 -2.33 -9.20 -13.30
CA LEU A 33 -2.83 -8.08 -14.12
C LEU A 33 -2.14 -6.76 -13.78
N ILE A 34 -1.78 -6.55 -12.51
CA ILE A 34 -0.99 -5.38 -12.08
C ILE A 34 0.37 -5.37 -12.80
N GLN A 35 1.13 -6.46 -12.69
CA GLN A 35 2.46 -6.54 -13.27
C GLN A 35 2.41 -6.56 -14.80
N GLY A 36 1.53 -7.37 -15.40
CA GLY A 36 1.36 -7.44 -16.85
C GLY A 36 0.91 -6.12 -17.46
N GLY A 37 -0.08 -5.45 -16.86
CA GLY A 37 -0.52 -4.13 -17.29
C GLY A 37 0.59 -3.08 -17.18
N LEU A 38 1.37 -3.12 -16.11
CA LEU A 38 2.45 -2.16 -15.92
C LEU A 38 3.65 -2.40 -16.86
N PHE A 39 4.01 -3.65 -17.12
CA PHE A 39 5.04 -3.96 -18.12
C PHE A 39 4.61 -3.56 -19.52
N LEU A 40 3.35 -3.83 -19.89
CA LEU A 40 2.81 -3.39 -21.17
C LEU A 40 2.81 -1.85 -21.28
N PHE A 41 2.45 -1.15 -20.20
CA PHE A 41 2.52 0.31 -20.14
C PHE A 41 3.94 0.83 -20.38
N ILE A 42 4.92 0.27 -19.69
CA ILE A 42 6.34 0.67 -19.82
C ILE A 42 6.84 0.35 -21.23
N ALA A 43 6.59 -0.86 -21.74
CA ALA A 43 7.03 -1.28 -23.07
C ALA A 43 6.42 -0.41 -24.17
N ALA A 44 5.11 -0.16 -24.14
CA ALA A 44 4.44 0.70 -25.10
C ALA A 44 4.95 2.15 -25.04
N SER A 45 5.24 2.66 -23.84
CA SER A 45 5.79 3.99 -23.64
C SER A 45 7.24 4.12 -24.15
N LEU A 46 8.07 3.09 -23.97
CA LEU A 46 9.41 3.02 -24.53
C LEU A 46 9.38 2.96 -26.06
N LEU A 47 8.45 2.19 -26.64
CA LEU A 47 8.24 2.17 -28.09
C LEU A 47 7.82 3.54 -28.63
N ALA A 48 6.94 4.24 -27.92
CA ALA A 48 6.56 5.61 -28.28
C ALA A 48 7.77 6.55 -28.26
N ARG A 49 8.58 6.50 -27.19
CA ARG A 49 9.84 7.26 -27.08
C ARG A 49 10.83 6.93 -28.20
N GLY A 50 10.90 5.67 -28.63
CA GLY A 50 11.71 5.23 -29.75
C GLY A 50 11.29 5.89 -31.06
N LYS A 51 9.98 5.94 -31.34
CA LYS A 51 9.43 6.63 -32.53
C LYS A 51 9.64 8.14 -32.48
N GLU A 52 9.58 8.73 -31.29
CA GLU A 52 9.83 10.15 -31.06
C GLU A 52 11.33 10.51 -31.07
N GLY A 53 12.25 9.53 -31.17
CA GLY A 53 13.69 9.76 -31.13
C GLY A 53 14.22 10.18 -29.74
N THR A 54 13.43 10.04 -28.68
CA THR A 54 13.78 10.50 -27.31
C THR A 54 14.17 9.38 -26.35
N LEU A 55 14.37 8.16 -26.85
CA LEU A 55 14.72 6.99 -26.03
C LEU A 55 16.06 7.15 -25.29
N SER A 56 17.03 7.84 -25.91
CA SER A 56 18.35 8.11 -25.31
C SER A 56 18.29 8.99 -24.06
N LEU A 57 17.20 9.73 -23.84
CA LEU A 57 17.01 10.60 -22.68
C LEU A 57 16.57 9.82 -21.43
N VAL A 58 16.02 8.62 -21.59
CA VAL A 58 15.43 7.84 -20.49
C VAL A 58 16.42 7.60 -19.34
N PRO A 59 17.67 7.14 -19.56
CA PRO A 59 18.62 6.92 -18.47
C PRO A 59 18.94 8.20 -17.69
N ALA A 60 19.07 9.34 -18.38
CA ALA A 60 19.34 10.63 -17.74
C ALA A 60 18.15 11.09 -16.88
N GLN A 61 16.91 10.91 -17.38
CA GLN A 61 15.70 11.25 -16.64
C GLN A 61 15.49 10.37 -15.40
N ILE A 62 15.84 9.08 -15.48
CA ILE A 62 15.83 8.18 -14.31
C ILE A 62 16.83 8.68 -13.27
N LYS A 63 18.08 8.96 -13.67
CA LYS A 63 19.13 9.44 -12.76
C LYS A 63 18.81 10.79 -12.13
N ALA A 64 18.08 11.65 -12.85
CA ALA A 64 17.63 12.95 -12.34
C ALA A 64 16.50 12.85 -11.30
N ASN A 65 15.84 11.70 -11.17
CA ASN A 65 14.80 11.51 -10.17
C ASN A 65 15.42 11.49 -8.75
N PRO A 66 14.92 12.28 -7.79
CA PRO A 66 15.48 12.35 -6.43
C PRO A 66 15.46 11.01 -5.68
N LEU A 67 14.67 10.04 -6.14
CA LEU A 67 14.57 8.71 -5.56
C LEU A 67 15.48 7.67 -6.22
N PHE A 68 16.26 8.06 -7.24
CA PHE A 68 17.20 7.15 -7.91
C PHE A 68 18.24 6.56 -6.93
N LEU A 69 18.98 7.42 -6.23
CA LEU A 69 20.00 6.97 -5.28
C LEU A 69 19.43 6.20 -4.08
N PRO A 70 18.32 6.63 -3.44
CA PRO A 70 17.70 5.83 -2.39
C PRO A 70 17.24 4.44 -2.84
N TRP A 71 16.66 4.31 -4.04
CA TRP A 71 16.31 3.00 -4.61
C TRP A 71 17.56 2.16 -4.89
N LEU A 72 18.59 2.75 -5.47
CA LEU A 72 19.86 2.06 -5.74
C LEU A 72 20.50 1.56 -4.44
N ALA A 73 20.50 2.37 -3.38
CA ALA A 73 21.00 1.98 -2.07
C ALA A 73 20.19 0.81 -1.47
N TYR A 74 18.86 0.84 -1.57
CA TYR A 74 17.99 -0.25 -1.11
C TYR A 74 18.24 -1.56 -1.88
N LEU A 75 18.39 -1.49 -3.20
CA LEU A 75 18.71 -2.65 -4.05
C LEU A 75 20.10 -3.20 -3.76
N ALA A 76 21.10 -2.33 -3.61
CA ALA A 76 22.47 -2.71 -3.28
C ALA A 76 22.56 -3.37 -1.90
N ALA A 77 21.88 -2.82 -0.88
CA ALA A 77 21.81 -3.44 0.43
C ALA A 77 21.14 -4.83 0.39
N GLY A 78 20.09 -4.99 -0.43
CA GLY A 78 19.46 -6.29 -0.68
C GLY A 78 20.40 -7.29 -1.35
N ALA A 79 21.17 -6.85 -2.36
CA ALA A 79 22.15 -7.69 -3.04
C ALA A 79 23.30 -8.12 -2.12
N LEU A 80 23.81 -7.20 -1.28
CA LEU A 80 24.81 -7.52 -0.26
C LEU A 80 24.27 -8.54 0.74
N ALA A 81 23.08 -8.30 1.29
CA ALA A 81 22.44 -9.24 2.20
C ALA A 81 22.21 -10.62 1.57
N ALA A 82 21.85 -10.68 0.28
CA ALA A 82 21.70 -11.94 -0.44
C ALA A 82 23.03 -12.67 -0.61
N ALA A 83 24.10 -11.98 -0.98
CA ALA A 83 25.41 -12.57 -1.20
C ALA A 83 26.00 -13.19 0.08
N PHE A 84 25.82 -12.53 1.23
CA PHE A 84 26.33 -12.96 2.54
C PHE A 84 25.29 -13.67 3.41
N GLY A 85 24.11 -13.95 2.84
CA GLY A 85 23.00 -14.59 3.55
C GLY A 85 23.18 -16.10 3.75
N VAL A 86 22.26 -16.71 4.49
CA VAL A 86 22.27 -18.15 4.80
C VAL A 86 22.12 -19.01 3.54
N SER A 87 21.31 -18.54 2.59
CA SER A 87 21.08 -19.23 1.33
C SER A 87 21.14 -18.24 0.17
N PRO A 88 22.35 -17.94 -0.35
CA PRO A 88 22.53 -16.91 -1.37
C PRO A 88 21.73 -17.16 -2.65
N ALA A 89 21.66 -18.42 -3.12
CA ALA A 89 20.89 -18.78 -4.31
C ALA A 89 19.39 -18.48 -4.16
N ARG A 90 18.82 -18.78 -2.97
CA ARG A 90 17.42 -18.47 -2.66
C ARG A 90 17.19 -16.97 -2.56
N SER A 91 18.07 -16.27 -1.86
CA SER A 91 17.99 -14.83 -1.71
C SER A 91 18.12 -14.09 -3.05
N ALA A 92 19.00 -14.55 -3.94
CA ALA A 92 19.14 -13.99 -5.28
C ALA A 92 17.85 -14.14 -6.12
N ALA A 93 17.16 -15.29 -6.00
CA ALA A 93 15.94 -15.55 -6.76
C ALA A 93 14.78 -14.59 -6.44
N ILE A 94 14.77 -13.96 -5.26
CA ILE A 94 13.69 -13.03 -4.84
C ILE A 94 14.04 -11.55 -5.05
N LEU A 95 15.31 -11.20 -5.32
CA LEU A 95 15.73 -9.81 -5.59
C LEU A 95 15.06 -9.23 -6.84
N ASN A 96 14.62 -10.09 -7.75
CA ASN A 96 13.83 -9.69 -8.91
C ASN A 96 12.60 -8.86 -8.49
N SER A 97 11.96 -9.15 -7.37
CA SER A 97 10.72 -8.49 -6.95
C SER A 97 10.96 -7.03 -6.54
N ASP A 98 12.07 -6.74 -5.86
CA ASP A 98 12.45 -5.37 -5.53
C ASP A 98 12.85 -4.59 -6.78
N LEU A 99 13.65 -5.21 -7.66
CA LEU A 99 14.06 -4.60 -8.92
C LEU A 99 12.84 -4.26 -9.79
N LEU A 100 11.90 -5.20 -9.92
CA LEU A 100 10.65 -4.98 -10.65
C LEU A 100 9.84 -3.84 -10.04
N THR A 101 9.81 -3.71 -8.72
CA THR A 101 9.12 -2.61 -8.03
C THR A 101 9.79 -1.26 -8.31
N ALA A 102 11.12 -1.21 -8.31
CA ALA A 102 11.87 0.00 -8.66
C ALA A 102 11.66 0.41 -10.13
N VAL A 103 11.81 -0.54 -11.06
CA VAL A 103 11.57 -0.33 -12.51
C VAL A 103 10.14 0.15 -12.75
N SER A 104 9.18 -0.47 -12.09
CA SER A 104 7.76 -0.09 -12.12
C SER A 104 7.54 1.36 -11.67
N PHE A 105 8.15 1.75 -10.55
CA PHE A 105 8.06 3.11 -10.03
C PHE A 105 8.65 4.15 -10.98
N PHE A 106 9.85 3.91 -11.52
CA PHE A 106 10.46 4.85 -12.47
C PHE A 106 9.69 4.91 -13.79
N GLY A 107 9.17 3.78 -14.29
CA GLY A 107 8.28 3.75 -15.43
C GLY A 107 7.04 4.63 -15.25
N LEU A 108 6.38 4.53 -14.09
CA LEU A 108 5.25 5.41 -13.74
C LEU A 108 5.67 6.89 -13.69
N CYS A 109 6.81 7.22 -13.09
CA CYS A 109 7.28 8.61 -12.98
C CYS A 109 7.60 9.26 -14.34
N LEU A 110 8.06 8.46 -15.32
CA LEU A 110 8.50 8.97 -16.62
C LEU A 110 7.36 9.09 -17.64
N PHE A 111 6.42 8.16 -17.61
CA PHE A 111 5.51 7.95 -18.73
C PHE A 111 4.04 8.29 -18.44
N ILE A 112 3.67 8.56 -17.19
CA ILE A 112 2.31 9.02 -16.89
C ILE A 112 2.08 10.40 -17.52
N LYS A 113 1.10 10.46 -18.43
CA LYS A 113 0.59 11.71 -19.02
C LYS A 113 -0.69 12.18 -18.30
N PRO A 114 -0.99 13.49 -18.28
CA PRO A 114 -2.17 14.04 -17.59
C PRO A 114 -3.50 13.40 -18.02
N GLU A 115 -3.67 13.15 -19.32
CA GLU A 115 -4.90 12.57 -19.88
C GLU A 115 -5.08 11.12 -19.46
N ALA A 116 -4.01 10.32 -19.53
CA ALA A 116 -4.00 8.91 -19.16
C ALA A 116 -4.16 8.73 -17.64
N ARG A 117 -3.52 9.60 -16.84
CA ARG A 117 -3.64 9.64 -15.37
C ARG A 117 -5.09 9.72 -14.93
N ASP A 118 -5.84 10.69 -15.45
CA ASP A 118 -7.17 10.96 -14.94
C ASP A 118 -8.16 9.83 -15.25
N ILE A 119 -8.00 9.15 -16.40
CA ILE A 119 -8.77 7.97 -16.76
C ILE A 119 -8.36 6.78 -15.87
N ALA A 120 -7.05 6.53 -15.69
CA ALA A 120 -6.55 5.46 -14.86
C ALA A 120 -6.99 5.59 -13.39
N LEU A 121 -7.00 6.79 -12.82
CA LEU A 121 -7.47 7.02 -11.45
C LEU A 121 -8.99 6.85 -11.31
N LYS A 122 -9.78 7.16 -12.35
CA LYS A 122 -11.21 6.84 -12.35
C LYS A 122 -11.45 5.33 -12.38
N ALA A 123 -10.68 4.61 -13.21
CA ALA A 123 -10.73 3.16 -13.28
C ALA A 123 -10.32 2.51 -11.95
N TYR A 124 -9.27 3.02 -11.30
CA TYR A 124 -8.86 2.58 -9.96
C TYR A 124 -9.97 2.77 -8.92
N LEU A 125 -10.61 3.95 -8.89
CA LEU A 125 -11.71 4.21 -7.94
C LEU A 125 -12.94 3.34 -8.22
N ALA A 126 -13.28 3.08 -9.48
CA ALA A 126 -14.35 2.16 -9.85
C ALA A 126 -14.03 0.73 -9.42
N ALA A 127 -12.81 0.26 -9.68
CA ALA A 127 -12.33 -1.04 -9.23
C ALA A 127 -12.38 -1.19 -7.71
N ILE A 128 -11.98 -0.14 -6.98
CA ILE A 128 -12.05 -0.11 -5.51
C ILE A 128 -13.50 -0.16 -5.02
N ALA A 129 -14.42 0.57 -5.66
CA ALA A 129 -15.83 0.50 -5.30
C ALA A 129 -16.39 -0.92 -5.50
N ILE A 130 -16.06 -1.57 -6.63
CA ILE A 130 -16.45 -2.97 -6.90
C ILE A 130 -15.87 -3.92 -5.84
N ALA A 131 -14.57 -3.82 -5.56
CA ALA A 131 -13.91 -4.62 -4.53
C ALA A 131 -14.53 -4.37 -3.14
N GLY A 132 -14.85 -3.11 -2.82
CA GLY A 132 -15.54 -2.71 -1.60
C GLY A 132 -16.90 -3.36 -1.45
N VAL A 133 -17.75 -3.30 -2.49
CA VAL A 133 -19.08 -3.94 -2.51
C VAL A 133 -18.96 -5.45 -2.30
N ILE A 134 -18.05 -6.12 -3.02
CA ILE A 134 -17.83 -7.57 -2.88
C ILE A 134 -17.37 -7.90 -1.46
N GLY A 135 -16.40 -7.16 -0.92
CA GLY A 135 -15.90 -7.38 0.44
C GLY A 135 -16.96 -7.14 1.52
N ILE A 136 -17.78 -6.10 1.38
CA ILE A 136 -18.89 -5.82 2.30
C ILE A 136 -19.92 -6.96 2.22
N TYR A 137 -20.30 -7.38 1.01
CA TYR A 137 -21.22 -8.49 0.82
C TYR A 137 -20.72 -9.77 1.49
N GLN A 138 -19.44 -10.13 1.31
CA GLN A 138 -18.83 -11.29 1.98
C GLN A 138 -18.96 -11.21 3.50
N ALA A 139 -18.66 -10.05 4.09
CA ALA A 139 -18.71 -9.86 5.54
C ALA A 139 -20.14 -9.88 6.09
N LEU A 140 -21.08 -9.24 5.40
CA LEU A 140 -22.49 -9.24 5.79
C LEU A 140 -23.13 -10.63 5.61
N ASN A 141 -22.79 -11.35 4.54
CA ASN A 141 -23.24 -12.71 4.32
C ASN A 141 -22.70 -13.65 5.40
N GLY A 142 -21.43 -13.51 5.79
CA GLY A 142 -20.89 -14.25 6.93
C GLY A 142 -21.66 -13.97 8.21
N LEU A 143 -21.91 -12.69 8.50
CA LEU A 143 -22.67 -12.29 9.68
C LEU A 143 -24.09 -12.89 9.70
N ALA A 144 -24.78 -12.88 8.56
CA ALA A 144 -26.13 -13.44 8.43
C ALA A 144 -26.17 -14.96 8.70
N HIS A 145 -25.05 -15.66 8.50
CA HIS A 145 -24.90 -17.09 8.76
C HIS A 145 -24.15 -17.38 10.07
N GLY A 146 -23.93 -16.37 10.93
CA GLY A 146 -23.23 -16.54 12.21
C GLY A 146 -21.73 -16.83 12.08
N LEU A 147 -21.11 -16.52 10.93
CA LEU A 147 -19.70 -16.74 10.64
C LEU A 147 -18.90 -15.43 10.71
N ASP A 148 -17.68 -15.46 11.28
CA ASP A 148 -16.76 -14.32 11.26
C ASP A 148 -16.00 -14.24 9.92
N ILE A 149 -16.71 -13.85 8.86
CA ILE A 149 -16.10 -13.56 7.56
C ILE A 149 -15.72 -12.08 7.53
N ARG A 150 -14.43 -11.82 7.32
CA ARG A 150 -13.89 -10.46 7.17
C ARG A 150 -14.05 -9.99 5.72
N ALA A 151 -14.24 -8.69 5.52
CA ALA A 151 -14.22 -8.12 4.17
C ALA A 151 -12.83 -8.29 3.55
N HIS A 152 -12.77 -8.93 2.38
CA HIS A 152 -11.49 -9.31 1.77
C HIS A 152 -11.49 -9.31 0.24
N ALA A 153 -12.67 -9.35 -0.37
CA ALA A 153 -12.87 -9.47 -1.82
C ALA A 153 -12.04 -10.64 -2.39
N PHE A 154 -10.98 -10.33 -3.15
CA PHE A 154 -10.10 -11.32 -3.78
C PHE A 154 -8.70 -11.38 -3.14
N ALA A 155 -8.50 -10.69 -2.02
CA ALA A 155 -7.22 -10.59 -1.34
C ALA A 155 -7.29 -11.10 0.11
N HIS A 156 -6.15 -11.16 0.79
CA HIS A 156 -6.14 -11.36 2.23
C HIS A 156 -6.78 -10.14 2.93
N PRO A 157 -7.60 -10.31 3.99
CA PRO A 157 -8.33 -9.20 4.62
C PRO A 157 -7.45 -8.03 5.09
N VAL A 158 -6.20 -8.31 5.51
CA VAL A 158 -5.23 -7.27 5.89
C VAL A 158 -4.86 -6.40 4.67
N ARG A 159 -4.42 -7.04 3.58
CA ARG A 159 -4.07 -6.37 2.32
C ARG A 159 -5.25 -5.60 1.74
N PHE A 160 -6.45 -6.17 1.82
CA PHE A 160 -7.69 -5.52 1.42
C PHE A 160 -7.99 -4.26 2.24
N GLY A 161 -7.87 -4.33 3.58
CA GLY A 161 -8.03 -3.15 4.43
C GLY A 161 -7.01 -2.05 4.09
N GLU A 162 -5.75 -2.40 3.88
CA GLU A 162 -4.69 -1.44 3.56
C GLU A 162 -4.87 -0.77 2.20
N ILE A 163 -5.28 -1.52 1.16
CA ILE A 163 -5.57 -0.90 -0.16
C ILE A 163 -6.80 0.01 -0.11
N MET A 164 -7.78 -0.30 0.75
CA MET A 164 -8.91 0.59 1.00
C MET A 164 -8.46 1.89 1.68
N VAL A 165 -7.49 1.86 2.61
CA VAL A 165 -6.90 3.08 3.20
C VAL A 165 -6.19 3.95 2.16
N ILE A 166 -5.41 3.34 1.27
CA ILE A 166 -4.73 4.05 0.16
C ILE A 166 -5.76 4.74 -0.75
N SER A 167 -6.88 4.07 -0.99
CA SER A 167 -7.98 4.59 -1.82
C SER A 167 -8.82 5.64 -1.11
N LEU A 168 -8.98 5.53 0.21
CA LEU A 168 -9.63 6.53 1.05
C LEU A 168 -8.86 7.86 0.98
N ALA A 169 -7.52 7.80 1.08
CA ALA A 169 -6.68 8.98 0.93
C ALA A 169 -6.87 9.67 -0.43
N LEU A 170 -7.00 8.89 -1.53
CA LEU A 170 -7.33 9.43 -2.85
C LEU A 170 -8.73 10.07 -2.86
N ALA A 171 -9.75 9.37 -2.39
CA ALA A 171 -11.12 9.88 -2.40
C ALA A 171 -11.26 11.18 -1.59
N LEU A 172 -10.63 11.24 -0.41
CA LEU A 172 -10.61 12.43 0.44
C LEU A 172 -9.80 13.58 -0.17
N SER A 173 -8.66 13.29 -0.82
CA SER A 173 -7.86 14.32 -1.47
C SER A 173 -8.59 14.95 -2.65
N ARG A 174 -9.49 14.22 -3.33
CA ARG A 174 -10.36 14.80 -4.38
C ARG A 174 -11.35 15.82 -3.83
N LEU A 175 -11.77 15.66 -2.57
CA LEU A 175 -12.65 16.61 -1.90
C LEU A 175 -11.91 17.87 -1.40
N SER A 176 -10.59 17.96 -1.53
CA SER A 176 -9.79 19.11 -1.06
C SER A 176 -10.04 20.39 -1.85
N ALA A 177 -10.59 20.29 -3.06
CA ALA A 177 -10.99 21.40 -3.91
C ALA A 177 -12.44 21.17 -4.39
N PRO A 178 -13.43 21.22 -3.49
CA PRO A 178 -14.79 20.83 -3.80
C PRO A 178 -15.46 21.81 -4.78
N GLU A 179 -15.03 23.07 -4.80
CA GLU A 179 -15.44 24.11 -5.77
C GLU A 179 -15.28 23.63 -7.22
N ALA A 180 -14.23 22.85 -7.51
CA ALA A 180 -13.92 22.35 -8.84
C ALA A 180 -14.74 21.10 -9.24
N LEU A 181 -15.61 20.59 -8.36
CA LEU A 181 -16.39 19.37 -8.60
C LEU A 181 -17.88 19.68 -8.77
N THR A 182 -18.48 19.10 -9.81
CA THR A 182 -19.93 19.14 -9.99
C THR A 182 -20.66 18.40 -8.85
N PRO A 183 -21.93 18.74 -8.54
CA PRO A 183 -22.67 18.07 -7.47
C PRO A 183 -22.77 16.56 -7.64
N ARG A 184 -22.91 16.07 -8.89
CA ARG A 184 -22.93 14.63 -9.21
C ARG A 184 -21.61 13.95 -8.85
N VAL A 185 -20.49 14.60 -9.16
CA VAL A 185 -19.15 14.08 -8.84
C VAL A 185 -18.88 14.11 -7.33
N LYS A 186 -19.34 15.13 -6.61
CA LYS A 186 -19.28 15.16 -5.14
C LYS A 186 -20.03 13.98 -4.51
N LYS A 187 -21.27 13.74 -4.95
CA LYS A 187 -22.09 12.60 -4.48
C LYS A 187 -21.38 11.27 -4.73
N PHE A 188 -20.76 11.10 -5.90
CA PHE A 188 -19.96 9.91 -6.20
C PHE A 188 -18.81 9.71 -5.20
N PHE A 189 -18.05 10.76 -4.87
CA PHE A 189 -16.94 10.65 -3.91
C PHE A 189 -17.44 10.37 -2.48
N TYR A 190 -18.52 11.00 -2.03
CA TYR A 190 -19.11 10.68 -0.72
C TYR A 190 -19.61 9.24 -0.64
N ALA A 191 -20.27 8.74 -1.69
CA ALA A 191 -20.66 7.33 -1.77
C ALA A 191 -19.44 6.42 -1.75
N ALA A 192 -18.39 6.73 -2.53
CA ALA A 192 -17.15 5.96 -2.53
C ALA A 192 -16.50 5.93 -1.14
N ILE A 193 -16.42 7.07 -0.45
CA ILE A 193 -15.91 7.15 0.94
C ILE A 193 -16.73 6.27 1.87
N LEU A 194 -18.07 6.27 1.77
CA LEU A 194 -18.93 5.41 2.57
C LEU A 194 -18.61 3.93 2.33
N PHE A 195 -18.57 3.47 1.07
CA PHE A 195 -18.25 2.08 0.76
C PHE A 195 -16.83 1.69 1.19
N ILE A 196 -15.84 2.54 0.94
CA ILE A 196 -14.44 2.30 1.32
C ILE A 196 -14.32 2.20 2.84
N THR A 197 -14.95 3.11 3.59
CA THR A 197 -14.87 3.10 5.06
C THR A 197 -15.63 1.92 5.67
N SER A 198 -16.79 1.54 5.13
CA SER A 198 -17.48 0.28 5.48
C SER A 198 -16.59 -0.94 5.25
N ALA A 199 -15.91 -1.01 4.10
CA ALA A 199 -14.99 -2.08 3.77
C ALA A 199 -13.78 -2.12 4.71
N ILE A 200 -13.22 -0.96 5.09
CA ILE A 200 -12.15 -0.86 6.09
C ILE A 200 -12.63 -1.41 7.44
N VAL A 201 -13.79 -0.95 7.94
CA VAL A 201 -14.36 -1.41 9.21
C VAL A 201 -14.56 -2.92 9.19
N LEU A 202 -15.22 -3.45 8.16
CA LEU A 202 -15.52 -4.88 8.02
C LEU A 202 -14.29 -5.74 7.68
N SER A 203 -13.18 -5.15 7.25
CA SER A 203 -11.90 -5.87 7.08
C SER A 203 -11.32 -6.31 8.41
N GLN A 204 -11.75 -5.72 9.54
CA GLN A 204 -11.30 -6.06 10.89
C GLN A 204 -9.77 -5.99 11.07
N THR A 205 -9.11 -5.07 10.35
CA THR A 205 -7.65 -4.93 10.33
C THR A 205 -7.20 -3.72 11.14
N ARG A 206 -6.53 -3.97 12.28
CA ARG A 206 -6.00 -2.93 13.18
C ARG A 206 -5.08 -1.93 12.47
N GLY A 207 -4.18 -2.42 11.61
CA GLY A 207 -3.30 -1.58 10.79
C GLY A 207 -4.06 -0.62 9.87
N ALA A 208 -5.16 -1.07 9.26
CA ALA A 208 -6.01 -0.23 8.42
C ALA A 208 -6.78 0.83 9.24
N TYR A 209 -7.18 0.53 10.47
CA TYR A 209 -7.81 1.52 11.38
C TYR A 209 -6.83 2.62 11.76
N LEU A 210 -5.61 2.23 12.17
CA LEU A 210 -4.54 3.17 12.49
C LEU A 210 -4.12 4.00 11.27
N GLY A 211 -3.99 3.35 10.11
CA GLY A 211 -3.71 4.03 8.84
C GLY A 211 -4.79 5.04 8.46
N THR A 212 -6.08 4.69 8.65
CA THR A 212 -7.21 5.61 8.42
C THR A 212 -7.17 6.81 9.35
N ALA A 213 -6.92 6.58 10.65
CA ALA A 213 -6.78 7.65 11.63
C ALA A 213 -5.65 8.61 11.25
N LEU A 214 -4.52 8.07 10.77
CA LEU A 214 -3.38 8.88 10.36
C LEU A 214 -3.64 9.64 9.04
N VAL A 215 -4.41 9.08 8.09
CA VAL A 215 -4.87 9.83 6.90
C VAL A 215 -5.68 11.05 7.35
N PHE A 216 -6.65 10.85 8.24
CA PHE A 216 -7.46 11.95 8.77
C PHE A 216 -6.61 12.97 9.55
N ALA A 217 -5.65 12.52 10.35
CA ALA A 217 -4.76 13.42 11.09
C ALA A 217 -3.92 14.30 10.15
N VAL A 218 -3.38 13.73 9.06
CA VAL A 218 -2.63 14.51 8.06
C VAL A 218 -3.55 15.53 7.36
N LEU A 219 -4.77 15.13 6.96
CA LEU A 219 -5.72 16.05 6.33
C LEU A 219 -6.18 17.17 7.28
N LEU A 220 -6.33 16.88 8.58
CA LEU A 220 -6.61 17.88 9.61
C LEU A 220 -5.45 18.85 9.80
N ALA A 221 -4.21 18.36 9.81
CA ALA A 221 -3.01 19.18 9.93
C ALA A 221 -2.84 20.12 8.72
N ILE A 222 -3.07 19.60 7.51
CA ILE A 222 -3.01 20.37 6.26
C ILE A 222 -4.24 21.29 6.11
N ARG A 223 -5.34 20.98 6.80
CA ARG A 223 -6.65 21.66 6.71
C ARG A 223 -7.22 21.66 5.29
N ARG A 224 -6.94 20.60 4.53
CA ARG A 224 -7.50 20.35 3.21
C ARG A 224 -7.99 18.90 3.12
N PRO A 225 -9.32 18.64 2.93
CA PRO A 225 -10.42 19.62 2.89
C PRO A 225 -10.61 20.37 4.22
N SER A 226 -11.57 21.29 4.28
CA SER A 226 -11.79 22.11 5.48
C SER A 226 -11.96 21.25 6.75
N LYS A 227 -11.47 21.75 7.89
CA LYS A 227 -11.52 21.04 9.17
C LYS A 227 -12.92 20.49 9.49
N ARG A 228 -13.97 21.24 9.17
CA ARG A 228 -15.37 20.82 9.37
C ARG A 228 -15.70 19.56 8.58
N VAL A 229 -15.38 19.51 7.28
CA VAL A 229 -15.60 18.33 6.43
C VAL A 229 -14.85 17.12 6.98
N VAL A 230 -13.58 17.30 7.34
CA VAL A 230 -12.76 16.20 7.88
C VAL A 230 -13.35 15.67 9.19
N MET A 231 -13.72 16.55 10.12
CA MET A 231 -14.32 16.17 11.40
C MET A 231 -15.69 15.49 11.22
N SER A 232 -16.53 15.96 10.29
CA SER A 232 -17.81 15.33 9.97
C SER A 232 -17.63 13.92 9.41
N LEU A 233 -16.65 13.72 8.52
CA LEU A 233 -16.34 12.40 7.98
C LEU A 233 -15.75 11.47 9.05
N MET A 234 -14.88 11.97 9.92
CA MET A 234 -14.39 11.20 11.08
C MET A 234 -15.53 10.76 11.99
N ALA A 235 -16.45 11.66 12.31
CA ALA A 235 -17.63 11.35 13.13
C ALA A 235 -18.52 10.30 12.43
N ALA A 236 -18.74 10.43 11.11
CA ALA A 236 -19.50 9.44 10.34
C ALA A 236 -18.83 8.06 10.32
N VAL A 237 -17.50 7.99 10.15
CA VAL A 237 -16.74 6.75 10.19
C VAL A 237 -16.78 6.12 11.59
N ALA A 238 -16.67 6.93 12.64
CA ALA A 238 -16.78 6.45 14.02
C ALA A 238 -18.18 5.91 14.31
N ALA A 239 -19.23 6.64 13.93
CA ALA A 239 -20.62 6.20 14.10
C ALA A 239 -20.90 4.91 13.32
N LEU A 240 -20.42 4.81 12.08
CA LEU A 240 -20.51 3.59 11.26
C LEU A 240 -19.79 2.41 11.93
N GLY A 241 -18.57 2.63 12.43
CA GLY A 241 -17.80 1.62 13.14
C GLY A 241 -18.50 1.11 14.40
N LEU A 242 -19.05 2.03 15.20
CA LEU A 242 -19.85 1.71 16.39
C LEU A 242 -21.11 0.93 16.02
N GLY A 243 -21.89 1.40 15.04
CA GLY A 243 -23.11 0.73 14.57
C GLY A 243 -22.84 -0.70 14.07
N LEU A 244 -21.83 -0.89 13.22
CA LEU A 244 -21.45 -2.22 12.74
C LEU A 244 -20.93 -3.13 13.87
N SER A 245 -20.27 -2.59 14.89
CA SER A 245 -19.83 -3.36 16.06
C SER A 245 -20.98 -3.81 16.96
N MET A 246 -22.13 -3.11 16.91
CA MET A 246 -23.33 -3.58 17.60
C MET A 246 -23.92 -4.82 16.91
N LEU A 247 -23.70 -4.98 15.60
CA LEU A 247 -24.19 -6.12 14.83
C LEU A 247 -23.20 -7.29 14.79
N ASN A 248 -21.90 -7.02 14.83
CA ASN A 248 -20.85 -8.03 14.71
C ASN A 248 -20.06 -8.21 16.02
N PRO A 249 -20.23 -9.33 16.76
CA PRO A 249 -19.51 -9.60 18.01
C PRO A 249 -17.99 -9.63 17.88
N ALA A 250 -17.44 -10.16 16.78
CA ALA A 250 -16.00 -10.21 16.53
C ALA A 250 -15.41 -8.81 16.34
N LEU A 251 -16.11 -7.95 15.59
CA LEU A 251 -15.78 -6.54 15.45
C LEU A 251 -15.87 -5.81 16.79
N ARG A 252 -16.92 -6.07 17.59
CA ARG A 252 -17.08 -5.50 18.94
C ARG A 252 -15.90 -5.85 19.85
N TYR A 253 -15.51 -7.11 19.86
CA TYR A 253 -14.37 -7.58 20.63
C TYR A 253 -13.07 -6.91 20.18
N LYS A 254 -12.82 -6.84 18.86
CA LYS A 254 -11.63 -6.19 18.31
C LYS A 254 -11.58 -4.70 18.65
N LEU A 255 -12.66 -3.95 18.48
CA LEU A 255 -12.69 -2.53 18.84
C LEU A 255 -12.49 -2.35 20.36
N GLY A 256 -13.15 -3.16 21.19
CA GLY A 256 -12.97 -3.13 22.64
C GLY A 256 -11.52 -3.42 23.07
N SER A 257 -10.82 -4.33 22.38
CA SER A 257 -9.41 -4.64 22.65
C SER A 257 -8.46 -3.47 22.39
N ILE A 258 -8.82 -2.56 21.47
CA ILE A 258 -8.02 -1.35 21.21
C ILE A 258 -8.06 -0.41 22.42
N PHE A 259 -9.22 -0.28 23.07
CA PHE A 259 -9.39 0.60 24.23
C PHE A 259 -8.87 -0.01 25.54
N LYS A 260 -8.85 -1.34 25.66
CA LYS A 260 -8.38 -2.03 26.87
C LYS A 260 -6.86 -2.16 27.00
N GLY A 261 -6.09 -1.71 25.99
CA GLY A 261 -4.62 -1.70 26.03
C GLY A 261 -3.97 -3.09 26.00
N VAL A 262 -2.64 -3.12 25.80
CA VAL A 262 -1.83 -4.34 25.62
C VAL A 262 -1.86 -5.27 26.84
N ASN A 263 -2.01 -4.71 28.04
CA ASN A 263 -2.03 -5.48 29.30
C ASN A 263 -3.24 -6.43 29.41
N SER A 264 -4.30 -6.20 28.65
CA SER A 264 -5.48 -7.07 28.62
C SER A 264 -5.35 -8.23 27.63
N ALA A 265 -4.43 -8.13 26.65
CA ALA A 265 -4.20 -9.17 25.65
C ALA A 265 -3.35 -10.32 26.22
N VAL A 266 -2.42 -10.01 27.14
CA VAL A 266 -1.54 -11.00 27.78
C VAL A 266 -2.28 -11.90 28.79
N SER A 267 -3.43 -11.44 29.29
CA SER A 267 -4.19 -12.11 30.36
C SER A 267 -5.36 -12.96 29.86
N ALA A 268 -5.57 -13.06 28.54
CA ALA A 268 -6.70 -13.79 27.97
C ALA A 268 -6.41 -15.30 27.89
N THR A 269 -6.70 -16.00 28.97
CA THR A 269 -6.74 -17.46 29.04
C THR A 269 -7.69 -18.09 28.01
N ALA A 270 -7.12 -18.95 27.16
CA ALA A 270 -7.63 -20.24 26.66
C ALA A 270 -9.00 -20.40 25.95
N LYS A 271 -9.87 -19.37 25.76
CA LYS A 271 -11.18 -19.62 25.10
C LYS A 271 -11.63 -18.68 23.97
N ALA A 272 -10.81 -17.71 23.56
CA ALA A 272 -10.96 -17.06 22.26
C ALA A 272 -9.58 -16.57 21.82
N PRO A 273 -8.91 -17.23 20.89
CA PRO A 273 -7.54 -16.88 20.60
C PRO A 273 -7.55 -15.61 19.74
N ASP A 274 -7.11 -14.49 20.30
CA ASP A 274 -6.61 -13.38 19.50
C ASP A 274 -5.27 -13.83 18.89
N GLN A 275 -5.32 -14.80 17.96
CA GLN A 275 -4.18 -15.42 17.27
C GLN A 275 -3.32 -14.38 16.52
N SER A 276 -3.66 -13.09 16.57
CA SER A 276 -3.04 -12.04 15.78
C SER A 276 -2.07 -11.15 16.56
N ILE A 277 -2.23 -10.94 17.88
CA ILE A 277 -1.28 -10.14 18.68
C ILE A 277 -0.19 -11.04 19.24
N ASP A 278 -0.57 -12.11 19.94
CA ASP A 278 0.40 -13.02 20.57
C ASP A 278 1.32 -13.68 19.54
N THR A 279 0.78 -14.04 18.38
CA THR A 279 1.57 -14.51 17.25
C THR A 279 2.52 -13.43 16.76
N ARG A 280 2.09 -12.18 16.58
CA ARG A 280 2.98 -11.08 16.17
C ARG A 280 4.09 -10.84 17.19
N LEU A 281 3.78 -10.81 18.49
CA LEU A 281 4.79 -10.65 19.53
C LEU A 281 5.82 -11.78 19.50
N THR A 282 5.37 -13.02 19.28
CA THR A 282 6.25 -14.18 19.10
C THR A 282 7.13 -14.04 17.85
N LEU A 283 6.55 -13.64 16.71
CA LEU A 283 7.28 -13.37 15.48
C LEU A 283 8.30 -12.25 15.65
N TRP A 284 7.96 -11.20 16.38
CA TRP A 284 8.87 -10.08 16.63
C TRP A 284 10.03 -10.53 17.53
N LYS A 285 9.77 -11.35 18.55
CA LYS A 285 10.84 -11.98 19.36
C LYS A 285 11.77 -12.82 18.49
N ILE A 286 11.23 -13.64 17.59
CA ILE A 286 12.00 -14.41 16.61
C ILE A 286 12.86 -13.48 15.75
N GLY A 287 12.26 -12.43 15.19
CA GLY A 287 12.97 -11.43 14.40
C GLY A 287 14.11 -10.76 15.16
N VAL A 288 13.89 -10.38 16.42
CA VAL A 288 14.93 -9.80 17.27
C VAL A 288 16.06 -10.78 17.53
N LYS A 289 15.77 -12.08 17.74
CA LYS A 289 16.82 -13.11 17.85
C LYS A 289 17.63 -13.20 16.55
N MET A 290 16.97 -13.25 15.38
CA MET A 290 17.65 -13.25 14.07
C MET A 290 18.54 -12.01 13.86
N ILE A 291 18.06 -10.83 14.27
CA ILE A 291 18.82 -9.57 14.18
C ILE A 291 20.05 -9.62 15.07
N LYS A 292 19.95 -10.17 16.29
CA LYS A 292 21.10 -10.32 17.19
C LYS A 292 22.17 -11.26 16.64
N ASP A 293 21.76 -12.33 15.96
CA ASP A 293 22.68 -13.31 15.38
C ASP A 293 23.39 -12.79 14.12
N ARG A 294 22.71 -11.96 13.30
CA ARG A 294 23.27 -11.38 12.07
C ARG A 294 22.94 -9.89 11.92
N PRO A 295 23.52 -9.01 12.75
CA PRO A 295 23.08 -7.62 12.85
C PRO A 295 23.39 -6.77 11.61
N LEU A 296 24.53 -6.98 10.94
CA LEU A 296 24.97 -6.06 9.88
C LEU A 296 24.29 -6.32 8.54
N LEU A 297 24.34 -7.57 8.05
CA LEU A 297 23.86 -7.96 6.72
C LEU A 297 22.62 -8.87 6.75
N GLY A 298 22.17 -9.28 7.94
CA GLY A 298 20.98 -10.11 8.10
C GLY A 298 21.18 -11.54 7.60
N ALA A 299 20.08 -12.29 7.58
CA ALA A 299 20.03 -13.68 7.12
C ALA A 299 20.01 -13.85 5.60
N GLY A 300 19.90 -12.77 4.82
CA GLY A 300 19.58 -12.76 3.40
C GLY A 300 18.07 -12.83 3.13
N PRO A 301 17.57 -12.16 2.07
CA PRO A 301 16.16 -12.20 1.66
C PRO A 301 15.56 -13.61 1.54
N ALA A 302 14.28 -13.76 1.90
CA ALA A 302 13.50 -14.99 1.85
C ALA A 302 14.01 -16.15 2.75
N ASN A 303 14.79 -15.84 3.79
CA ASN A 303 15.30 -16.84 4.74
C ASN A 303 14.54 -16.90 6.06
N VAL A 304 13.60 -15.99 6.34
CA VAL A 304 12.76 -16.06 7.56
C VAL A 304 12.06 -17.41 7.68
N LYS A 305 11.44 -17.90 6.61
CA LYS A 305 10.72 -19.20 6.63
C LYS A 305 11.64 -20.36 7.00
N THR A 306 12.87 -20.37 6.48
CA THR A 306 13.86 -21.42 6.75
C THR A 306 14.37 -21.36 8.18
N LEU A 307 14.60 -20.15 8.67
CA LEU A 307 15.18 -19.93 9.99
C LEU A 307 14.14 -20.00 11.10
N PHE A 308 12.86 -19.89 10.78
CA PHE A 308 11.78 -19.92 11.75
C PHE A 308 11.90 -21.07 12.77
N PRO A 309 12.14 -22.35 12.39
CA PRO A 309 12.24 -23.45 13.35
C PRO A 309 13.48 -23.39 14.24
N VAL A 310 14.52 -22.66 13.84
CA VAL A 310 15.75 -22.48 14.62
C VAL A 310 15.54 -21.49 15.76
N TYR A 311 14.74 -20.45 15.52
CA TYR A 311 14.54 -19.36 16.47
C TYR A 311 13.24 -19.45 17.28
N CYS A 312 12.30 -20.31 16.85
CA CYS A 312 11.04 -20.57 17.54
C CYS A 312 11.17 -21.79 18.47
N GLU A 313 11.12 -21.56 19.78
CA GLU A 313 11.15 -22.65 20.78
C GLU A 313 9.86 -23.48 20.70
N LYS A 314 9.99 -24.81 20.78
CA LYS A 314 8.85 -25.74 20.78
C LYS A 314 8.12 -25.74 22.13
N PRO A 315 6.80 -26.03 22.16
CA PRO A 315 5.95 -26.38 21.02
C PRO A 315 5.42 -25.14 20.30
N TYR A 316 5.73 -25.00 19.01
CA TYR A 316 4.97 -24.10 18.14
C TYR A 316 3.76 -24.86 17.59
N PRO A 317 2.58 -24.23 17.47
CA PRO A 317 1.35 -24.90 17.03
C PRO A 317 1.59 -25.68 15.74
N GLU A 318 1.19 -26.95 15.70
CA GLU A 318 1.36 -27.81 14.52
C GLU A 318 0.79 -27.08 13.28
N ASN A 319 1.63 -26.92 12.24
CA ASN A 319 1.42 -26.14 10.99
C ASN A 319 1.77 -24.63 10.96
N THR A 320 2.58 -24.09 11.88
CA THR A 320 2.89 -22.64 11.91
C THR A 320 4.32 -22.23 11.50
N VAL A 321 4.79 -22.62 10.30
CA VAL A 321 6.03 -22.04 9.73
C VAL A 321 5.71 -20.74 8.99
N TRP A 322 6.03 -19.60 9.61
CA TRP A 322 5.77 -18.28 9.05
C TRP A 322 6.89 -17.81 8.14
N GLY A 323 6.53 -17.31 6.95
CA GLY A 323 7.47 -16.66 6.03
C GLY A 323 7.60 -15.15 6.21
N SER A 324 6.79 -14.55 7.09
CA SER A 324 6.76 -13.11 7.38
C SER A 324 6.79 -12.89 8.89
N LEU A 325 7.44 -11.81 9.32
CA LEU A 325 7.45 -11.39 10.72
C LEU A 325 6.34 -10.39 11.05
N HIS A 326 5.46 -10.08 10.08
CA HIS A 326 4.32 -9.16 10.23
C HIS A 326 4.69 -7.80 10.86
N ASN A 327 5.89 -7.32 10.56
CA ASN A 327 6.41 -5.99 10.82
C ASN A 327 7.58 -5.80 9.85
N LEU A 328 7.40 -4.91 8.87
CA LEU A 328 8.38 -4.69 7.82
C LEU A 328 9.76 -4.33 8.38
N TYR A 329 9.82 -3.49 9.42
CA TYR A 329 11.09 -3.01 9.95
C TYR A 329 11.89 -4.15 10.58
N ILE A 330 11.24 -4.97 11.42
CA ILE A 330 11.88 -6.16 12.01
C ILE A 330 12.20 -7.17 10.91
N HIS A 331 11.29 -7.40 9.95
CA HIS A 331 11.48 -8.33 8.85
C HIS A 331 12.68 -7.97 7.98
N GLN A 332 12.76 -6.71 7.55
CA GLN A 332 13.86 -6.20 6.72
C GLN A 332 15.18 -6.16 7.48
N THR A 333 15.16 -5.85 8.78
CA THR A 333 16.39 -5.91 9.59
C THR A 333 16.85 -7.35 9.81
N ALA A 334 15.93 -8.31 10.00
CA ALA A 334 16.27 -9.72 10.15
C ALA A 334 16.86 -10.31 8.85
N GLU A 335 16.35 -9.90 7.68
CA GLU A 335 16.83 -10.41 6.39
C GLU A 335 17.99 -9.62 5.80
N ARG A 336 18.09 -8.32 6.04
CA ARG A 336 19.09 -7.43 5.41
C ARG A 336 19.99 -6.68 6.39
N GLY A 337 19.83 -6.94 7.68
CA GLY A 337 20.58 -6.30 8.75
C GLY A 337 20.30 -4.80 8.88
N LEU A 338 21.10 -4.15 9.72
CA LEU A 338 21.05 -2.70 9.94
C LEU A 338 21.37 -1.91 8.66
N VAL A 339 22.20 -2.47 7.77
CA VAL A 339 22.48 -1.85 6.45
C VAL A 339 21.21 -1.79 5.62
N GLY A 340 20.46 -2.88 5.52
CA GLY A 340 19.18 -2.90 4.81
C GLY A 340 18.10 -2.04 5.47
N LEU A 341 18.03 -2.01 6.81
CA LEU A 341 17.12 -1.12 7.53
C LEU A 341 17.44 0.36 7.22
N ALA A 342 18.72 0.74 7.29
CA ALA A 342 19.14 2.11 6.99
C ALA A 342 18.80 2.50 5.55
N ALA A 343 19.00 1.59 4.58
CA ALA A 343 18.63 1.82 3.19
C ALA A 343 17.11 1.95 3.01
N LEU A 344 16.31 1.11 3.68
CA LEU A 344 14.85 1.20 3.68
C LEU A 344 14.35 2.53 4.27
N LEU A 345 14.87 2.93 5.43
CA LEU A 345 14.48 4.19 6.08
C LEU A 345 14.91 5.41 5.25
N THR A 346 16.06 5.33 4.58
CA THR A 346 16.51 6.36 3.64
C THR A 346 15.56 6.46 2.46
N LEU A 347 15.14 5.33 1.88
CA LEU A 347 14.14 5.30 0.80
C LEU A 347 12.80 5.88 1.26
N PHE A 348 12.28 5.45 2.41
CA PHE A 348 11.01 5.94 2.95
C PHE A 348 11.07 7.44 3.28
N GLY A 349 12.16 7.89 3.89
CA GLY A 349 12.42 9.30 4.16
C GLY A 349 12.44 10.12 2.87
N ALA A 350 13.16 9.65 1.85
CA ALA A 350 13.23 10.33 0.56
C ALA A 350 11.86 10.36 -0.15
N MET A 351 11.08 9.28 -0.10
CA MET A 351 9.71 9.23 -0.62
C MET A 351 8.81 10.27 0.06
N PHE A 352 8.86 10.36 1.39
CA PHE A 352 8.10 11.34 2.15
C PHE A 352 8.53 12.78 1.84
N ILE A 353 9.84 13.05 1.81
CA ILE A 353 10.39 14.36 1.45
C ILE A 353 9.96 14.75 0.04
N THR A 354 9.95 13.81 -0.90
CA THR A 354 9.49 14.05 -2.28
C THR A 354 8.00 14.39 -2.31
N ALA A 355 7.15 13.62 -1.62
CA ALA A 355 5.72 13.92 -1.52
C ALA A 355 5.46 15.29 -0.89
N LEU A 356 6.19 15.64 0.17
CA LEU A 356 6.09 16.93 0.86
C LEU A 356 6.55 18.09 -0.03
N ARG A 357 7.69 17.95 -0.72
CA ARG A 357 8.19 18.95 -1.67
C ARG A 357 7.19 19.19 -2.81
N ASN A 358 6.68 18.12 -3.42
CA ASN A 358 5.69 18.20 -4.48
C ASN A 358 4.41 18.90 -4.00
N PHE A 359 3.93 18.59 -2.79
CA PHE A 359 2.77 19.27 -2.21
C PHE A 359 3.03 20.76 -1.94
N ARG A 360 4.24 21.13 -1.49
CA ARG A 360 4.59 22.55 -1.28
C ARG A 360 4.65 23.34 -2.58
N VAL A 361 5.19 22.74 -3.64
CA VAL A 361 5.26 23.36 -4.98
C VAL A 361 3.86 23.50 -5.58
N ALA A 362 3.08 22.43 -5.50
CA ALA A 362 1.73 22.37 -6.06
C ALA A 362 0.77 21.73 -5.05
N PRO A 363 0.07 22.52 -4.21
CA PRO A 363 -0.78 21.99 -3.13
C PRO A 363 -2.19 21.61 -3.62
N PHE A 364 -2.30 20.53 -4.39
CA PHE A 364 -3.57 20.09 -5.00
C PHE A 364 -3.85 18.60 -4.75
N ARG A 365 -4.99 18.12 -5.27
CA ARG A 365 -5.56 16.78 -4.99
C ARG A 365 -4.60 15.59 -5.16
N PHE A 366 -3.66 15.65 -6.11
CA PHE A 366 -2.74 14.54 -6.40
C PHE A 366 -1.51 14.52 -5.49
N THR A 367 -0.90 15.68 -5.25
CA THR A 367 0.21 15.80 -4.31
C THR A 367 -0.25 15.60 -2.87
N LEU A 368 -1.48 16.03 -2.54
CA LEU A 368 -2.13 15.75 -1.26
C LEU A 368 -2.40 14.26 -1.05
N TRP A 369 -2.78 13.52 -2.10
CA TRP A 369 -2.97 12.06 -1.99
C TRP A 369 -1.67 11.38 -1.57
N ALA A 370 -0.56 11.66 -2.26
CA ALA A 370 0.75 11.12 -1.92
C ALA A 370 1.17 11.51 -0.50
N LEU A 371 1.05 12.80 -0.12
CA LEU A 371 1.43 13.26 1.20
C LEU A 371 0.59 12.64 2.33
N ALA A 372 -0.73 12.48 2.11
CA ALA A 372 -1.64 11.91 3.11
C ALA A 372 -1.43 10.42 3.34
N ILE A 373 -1.07 9.65 2.29
CA ILE A 373 -0.93 8.20 2.42
C ILE A 373 0.42 7.75 2.98
N MET A 374 1.50 8.52 2.78
CA MET A 374 2.85 8.09 3.19
C MET A 374 2.96 7.76 4.69
N PRO A 375 2.57 8.65 5.63
CA PRO A 375 2.67 8.33 7.06
C PRO A 375 1.83 7.11 7.44
N SER A 376 0.60 7.01 6.90
CA SER A 376 -0.29 5.87 7.13
C SER A 376 0.31 4.56 6.63
N TRP A 377 0.96 4.57 5.48
CA TRP A 377 1.61 3.39 4.92
C TRP A 377 2.85 2.97 5.71
N PHE A 378 3.64 3.92 6.22
CA PHE A 378 4.74 3.60 7.15
C PHE A 378 4.23 2.96 8.44
N LEU A 379 3.09 3.44 8.96
CA LEU A 379 2.47 2.87 10.15
C LEU A 379 1.89 1.47 9.91
N MET A 380 1.21 1.25 8.76
CA MET A 380 0.68 -0.08 8.40
C MET A 380 1.81 -1.12 8.32
N ASN A 381 2.99 -0.72 7.81
CA ASN A 381 4.21 -1.54 7.78
C ASN A 381 4.77 -1.92 9.17
N ALA A 382 4.32 -1.30 10.27
CA ALA A 382 4.66 -1.76 11.61
C ALA A 382 3.85 -3.00 12.05
N THR A 383 2.77 -3.32 11.34
CA THR A 383 1.84 -4.41 11.68
C THR A 383 1.69 -5.48 10.59
N GLU A 384 2.34 -5.23 9.43
CA GLU A 384 2.38 -6.10 8.26
C GLU A 384 3.63 -5.78 7.41
N ILE A 385 3.95 -6.61 6.41
CA ILE A 385 4.99 -6.35 5.39
C ILE A 385 4.44 -5.68 4.13
N THR A 386 3.59 -4.67 4.30
CA THR A 386 2.82 -4.00 3.24
C THR A 386 3.68 -3.51 2.06
N PHE A 387 4.93 -3.10 2.28
CA PHE A 387 5.87 -2.69 1.23
C PHE A 387 6.29 -3.83 0.31
N GLN A 388 6.25 -5.07 0.76
CA GLN A 388 6.55 -6.24 -0.06
C GLN A 388 5.30 -6.81 -0.76
N HIS A 389 4.12 -6.25 -0.51
CA HIS A 389 2.88 -6.65 -1.16
C HIS A 389 2.61 -5.82 -2.42
N VAL A 390 2.53 -6.48 -3.57
CA VAL A 390 2.37 -5.81 -4.88
C VAL A 390 1.18 -4.84 -4.91
N HIS A 391 0.00 -5.25 -4.44
CA HIS A 391 -1.21 -4.43 -4.45
C HIS A 391 -1.04 -3.06 -3.76
N THR A 392 -0.53 -3.08 -2.54
CA THR A 392 -0.42 -1.89 -1.68
C THR A 392 0.78 -1.05 -2.08
N SER A 393 1.92 -1.67 -2.37
CA SER A 393 3.12 -0.95 -2.80
C SER A 393 2.90 -0.24 -4.12
N TYR A 394 2.33 -0.92 -5.12
CA TYR A 394 2.12 -0.31 -6.43
C TYR A 394 1.06 0.79 -6.37
N ALA A 395 0.06 0.69 -5.48
CA ALA A 395 -0.89 1.78 -5.26
C ALA A 395 -0.25 3.02 -4.62
N VAL A 396 0.64 2.86 -3.63
CA VAL A 396 1.39 3.98 -3.02
C VAL A 396 2.41 4.56 -4.00
N LEU A 397 3.10 3.72 -4.77
CA LEU A 397 4.04 4.16 -5.81
C LEU A 397 3.33 4.88 -6.95
N LEU A 398 2.11 4.46 -7.32
CA LEU A 398 1.24 5.21 -8.22
C LEU A 398 0.90 6.59 -7.64
N ALA A 399 0.53 6.68 -6.35
CA ALA A 399 0.25 7.95 -5.71
C ALA A 399 1.45 8.92 -5.79
N LEU A 400 2.64 8.40 -5.49
CA LEU A 400 3.88 9.18 -5.53
C LEU A 400 4.27 9.58 -6.96
N ALA A 401 4.19 8.66 -7.92
CA ALA A 401 4.49 8.93 -9.33
C ALA A 401 3.52 9.96 -9.93
N VAL A 402 2.23 9.84 -9.61
CA VAL A 402 1.22 10.84 -9.97
C VAL A 402 1.53 12.20 -9.34
N SER A 403 1.97 12.23 -8.08
CA SER A 403 2.42 13.46 -7.43
C SER A 403 3.66 14.07 -8.11
N VAL A 404 4.61 13.27 -8.58
CA VAL A 404 5.81 13.73 -9.29
C VAL A 404 5.45 14.30 -10.66
N ALA A 405 4.59 13.61 -11.42
CA ALA A 405 4.13 14.09 -12.73
C ALA A 405 3.39 15.43 -12.57
N ALA A 406 2.53 15.50 -11.57
CA ALA A 406 1.61 16.61 -11.42
C ALA A 406 2.25 17.84 -10.73
N ALA A 407 3.42 17.70 -10.08
CA ALA A 407 4.21 18.85 -9.60
C ALA A 407 5.06 19.53 -10.69
N LYS A 408 5.10 18.97 -11.91
CA LYS A 408 5.73 19.56 -13.09
C LYS A 408 4.74 20.31 -13.99
N GLU A 409 3.44 20.13 -13.74
CA GLU A 409 2.33 20.91 -14.31
C GLU A 409 2.21 22.23 -13.55
#